data_AF-A0A193FWF7-F1
#
_entry.id   AF-A0A193FWF7-F1
#
_cell.length_a   1.000
_cell.length_b   1.000
_cell.length_c   1.000
_cell.angle_alpha   90.00
_cell.angle_beta   90.00
_cell.angle_gamma   90.00
#
_symmetry.space_group_name_H-M   'P 1'
#
loop_
_entity.id
_entity.type
_entity.pdbx_description
1 polymer ?
#
loop_
_entity_poly.entity_id
_entity_poly.type
_entity_poly.pdbx_seq_one_letter_code
_entity_poly.pdbx_strand_id
1 'polypeptide(L)'
;MSGFCVFGMTEALAKRLARDAADKHAFTREERDSMTPAKWEAWIAEKAEDILEHGNVRQVSPAFDAPQFADEWIAPAKRTCCAKRCRIMVRGEKVDSSGSVVLNKRGLPVMTWVPYRGVVKMAEAA
;
A
#
# COMPACT_ATOMS: atom_id res chain seq x y z
N MET A 1 11.16 15.66 -12.59
CA MET A 1 10.72 15.55 -11.19
C MET A 1 10.43 14.09 -10.89
N SER A 2 11.46 13.34 -10.47
CA SER A 2 11.29 11.96 -10.00
C SER A 2 10.75 12.00 -8.58
N GLY A 3 9.44 11.79 -8.43
CA GLY A 3 8.84 11.63 -7.11
C GLY A 3 9.07 10.21 -6.59
N PHE A 4 9.62 10.09 -5.38
CA PHE A 4 9.67 8.86 -4.58
C PHE A 4 8.50 8.87 -3.60
N CYS A 5 7.91 7.72 -3.28
CA CYS A 5 6.91 7.66 -2.20
C CYS A 5 6.95 6.31 -1.50
N VAL A 6 6.28 6.22 -0.36
CA VAL A 6 6.18 4.99 0.42
C VAL A 6 4.82 4.37 0.17
N PHE A 7 4.84 3.12 -0.27
CA PHE A 7 3.66 2.26 -0.27
C PHE A 7 3.70 1.32 0.93
N GLY A 8 2.57 1.10 1.57
CA GLY A 8 2.44 0.18 2.70
C GLY A 8 0.99 -0.02 3.10
N MET A 9 0.79 -0.52 4.31
CA MET A 9 -0.53 -0.59 4.94
C MET A 9 -0.40 -0.14 6.39
N THR A 10 -1.21 0.85 6.78
CA THR A 10 -1.28 1.34 8.17
C THR A 10 -2.55 0.83 8.83
N GLU A 11 -2.56 0.78 10.16
CA GLU A 11 -3.74 0.34 10.92
C GLU A 11 -4.96 1.24 10.62
N ALA A 12 -4.77 2.56 10.58
CA ALA A 12 -5.82 3.52 10.26
C ALA A 12 -6.40 3.28 8.85
N LEU A 13 -5.54 3.00 7.87
CA LEU A 13 -5.96 2.69 6.51
C LEU A 13 -6.70 1.35 6.45
N ALA A 14 -6.21 0.32 7.16
CA ALA A 14 -6.83 -0.99 7.20
C ALA A 14 -8.23 -0.93 7.83
N LYS A 15 -8.40 -0.22 8.96
CA LYS A 15 -9.71 0.04 9.58
C LYS A 15 -10.66 0.79 8.64
N ARG A 16 -10.17 1.79 7.90
CA ARG A 16 -10.98 2.50 6.90
C ARG A 16 -11.42 1.57 5.78
N LEU A 17 -10.53 0.74 5.26
CA LEU A 17 -10.86 -0.23 4.20
C LEU A 17 -11.81 -1.32 4.68
N ALA A 18 -11.69 -1.76 5.93
CA ALA A 18 -12.63 -2.69 6.54
C ALA A 18 -14.04 -2.08 6.60
N ARG A 19 -14.16 -0.82 7.05
CA ARG A 19 -15.45 -0.09 7.03
C ARG A 19 -16.02 0.03 5.62
N ASP A 20 -15.21 0.48 4.66
CA ASP A 20 -15.63 0.60 3.26
C ASP A 20 -16.13 -0.75 2.68
N ALA A 21 -15.51 -1.87 3.09
CA ALA A 21 -15.92 -3.21 2.67
C ALA A 21 -17.23 -3.65 3.32
N ALA A 22 -17.41 -3.29 4.59
CA ALA A 22 -18.64 -3.53 5.35
C ALA A 22 -19.85 -2.89 4.66
N ASP A 23 -19.70 -1.63 4.23
CA ASP A 23 -20.78 -0.85 3.62
C ASP A 23 -21.17 -1.36 2.23
N LYS A 24 -20.18 -1.84 1.46
CA LYS A 24 -20.36 -2.16 0.04
C LYS A 24 -20.78 -3.59 -0.24
N HIS A 25 -20.14 -4.57 0.40
CA HIS A 25 -20.18 -5.95 -0.10
C HIS A 25 -20.19 -7.05 0.97
N ALA A 26 -19.96 -6.73 2.25
CA ALA A 26 -19.79 -7.78 3.26
C ALA A 26 -21.09 -8.43 3.72
N PHE A 27 -22.22 -7.71 3.65
CA PHE A 27 -23.48 -8.15 4.23
C PHE A 27 -24.66 -7.84 3.32
N THR A 28 -25.62 -8.76 3.30
CA THR A 28 -26.96 -8.49 2.78
C THR A 28 -27.65 -7.42 3.63
N ARG A 29 -28.75 -6.85 3.12
CA ARG A 29 -29.49 -5.80 3.84
C ARG A 29 -30.04 -6.32 5.18
N GLU A 30 -30.53 -7.56 5.19
CA GLU A 30 -31.11 -8.23 6.37
C GLU A 30 -30.06 -8.54 7.45
N GLU A 31 -28.84 -8.92 7.04
CA GLU A 31 -27.72 -9.14 7.95
C GLU A 31 -27.23 -7.83 8.59
N ARG A 32 -27.32 -6.70 7.86
CA ARG A 32 -26.97 -5.38 8.41
C ARG A 32 -27.98 -4.93 9.47
N ASP A 33 -29.27 -5.10 9.20
CA ASP A 33 -30.34 -4.66 10.10
C ASP A 33 -30.41 -5.50 11.40
N SER A 34 -29.89 -6.73 11.37
CA SER A 34 -29.84 -7.64 12.51
C SER A 34 -28.54 -7.60 13.32
N MET A 35 -27.51 -6.89 12.84
CA MET A 35 -26.23 -6.78 13.55
C MET A 35 -26.26 -5.72 14.64
N THR A 36 -25.80 -6.09 15.83
CA THR A 36 -25.54 -5.13 16.90
C THR A 36 -24.28 -4.32 16.62
N PRO A 37 -24.18 -3.08 17.16
CA PRO A 37 -22.98 -2.25 17.02
C PRO A 37 -21.70 -2.97 17.48
N ALA A 38 -21.77 -3.74 18.56
CA ALA A 38 -20.62 -4.50 19.08
C ALA A 38 -20.13 -5.58 18.10
N LYS A 39 -21.05 -6.29 17.44
CA LYS A 39 -20.69 -7.30 16.43
C LYS A 39 -20.09 -6.65 15.19
N TRP A 40 -20.54 -5.44 14.85
CA TRP A 40 -20.00 -4.65 13.75
C TRP A 40 -18.55 -4.23 14.02
N GLU A 41 -18.28 -3.71 15.21
CA GLU A 41 -16.93 -3.32 15.61
C GLU A 41 -15.97 -4.50 15.64
N ALA A 42 -16.41 -5.66 16.15
CA ALA A 42 -15.62 -6.88 16.17
C ALA A 42 -15.25 -7.34 14.74
N TRP A 43 -16.22 -7.33 13.82
CA TRP A 43 -15.96 -7.70 12.43
C TRP A 43 -15.01 -6.71 11.74
N ILE A 44 -15.16 -5.40 11.99
CA ILE A 44 -14.25 -4.39 11.45
C ILE A 44 -12.83 -4.61 11.98
N ALA A 45 -12.68 -4.93 13.28
CA ALA A 45 -11.38 -5.18 13.88
C ALA A 45 -10.69 -6.39 13.25
N GLU A 46 -11.39 -7.53 13.17
CA GLU A 46 -10.88 -8.76 12.53
C GLU A 46 -10.52 -8.51 11.07
N LYS A 47 -11.39 -7.82 10.32
CA LYS A 47 -11.14 -7.53 8.91
C LYS A 47 -10.01 -6.53 8.71
N ALA A 48 -9.85 -5.58 9.62
CA ALA A 48 -8.75 -4.64 9.59
C ALA A 48 -7.41 -5.35 9.83
N GLU A 49 -7.34 -6.32 10.74
CA GLU A 49 -6.14 -7.15 10.94
C GLU A 49 -5.78 -7.94 9.67
N ASP A 50 -6.77 -8.60 9.06
CA ASP A 50 -6.59 -9.31 7.79
C ASP A 50 -6.09 -8.38 6.66
N ILE A 51 -6.68 -7.19 6.51
CA ILE A 51 -6.24 -6.20 5.52
C ILE A 51 -4.83 -5.68 5.83
N LEU A 52 -4.51 -5.48 7.11
CA LEU A 52 -3.20 -5.02 7.54
C LEU A 52 -2.10 -6.01 7.14
N GLU A 53 -2.39 -7.31 7.27
CA GLU A 53 -1.46 -8.39 6.96
C GLU A 53 -1.43 -8.78 5.48
N HIS A 54 -2.59 -9.00 4.85
CA HIS A 54 -2.71 -9.56 3.51
C HIS A 54 -3.17 -8.54 2.44
N GLY A 55 -3.80 -7.44 2.84
CA GLY A 55 -4.40 -6.48 1.90
C GLY A 55 -3.39 -5.81 0.96
N ASN A 56 -3.83 -5.34 -0.21
CA ASN A 56 -2.96 -4.67 -1.17
C ASN A 56 -2.37 -3.36 -0.63
N VAL A 57 -1.04 -3.23 -0.64
CA VAL A 57 -0.35 -2.01 -0.20
C VAL A 57 -0.73 -0.80 -1.07
N ARG A 58 -0.86 0.37 -0.43
CA ARG A 58 -1.22 1.63 -1.08
C ARG A 58 -0.22 2.72 -0.73
N GLN A 59 -0.24 3.83 -1.45
CA GLN A 59 0.55 5.00 -1.08
C GLN A 59 0.11 5.52 0.30
N VAL A 60 1.05 5.59 1.24
CA VAL A 60 0.82 6.04 2.62
C VAL A 60 1.56 7.34 2.95
N SER A 61 2.52 7.75 2.11
CA SER A 61 3.25 9.01 2.25
C SER A 61 2.96 9.97 1.09
N PRO A 62 3.26 11.26 1.26
CA PRO A 62 3.46 12.18 0.13
C PRO A 62 4.57 11.72 -0.82
N ALA A 63 4.67 12.39 -1.96
CA ALA A 63 5.83 12.24 -2.83
C ALA A 63 7.00 13.08 -2.30
N PHE A 64 8.21 12.52 -2.37
CA PHE A 64 9.47 13.09 -1.95
C PHE A 64 10.40 13.23 -3.15
N ASP A 65 11.35 14.16 -3.08
CA ASP A 65 12.29 14.37 -4.18
C ASP A 65 13.43 13.34 -4.22
N ALA A 66 13.68 12.66 -3.09
CA ALA A 66 14.78 11.71 -2.95
C ALA A 66 14.38 10.48 -2.13
N PRO A 67 15.01 9.32 -2.37
CA PRO A 67 14.68 8.08 -1.68
C PRO A 67 15.05 8.11 -0.20
N GLN A 68 16.09 8.85 0.21
CA GLN A 68 16.46 8.95 1.64
C GLN A 68 15.33 9.53 2.50
N PHE A 69 14.59 10.52 2.00
CA PHE A 69 13.46 11.10 2.74
C PHE A 69 12.29 10.12 2.87
N ALA A 70 12.09 9.26 1.87
CA ALA A 70 11.10 8.19 1.94
C ALA A 70 11.50 7.14 2.99
N ASP A 71 12.79 6.82 3.11
CA ASP A 71 13.29 5.88 4.12
C ASP A 71 13.20 6.45 5.54
N GLU A 72 13.60 7.71 5.71
CA GLU A 72 13.44 8.47 6.96
C GLU A 72 11.99 8.55 7.42
N TRP A 73 11.03 8.57 6.49
CA TRP A 73 9.61 8.53 6.80
C TRP A 73 9.13 7.15 7.29
N ILE A 74 9.71 6.06 6.78
CA ILE A 74 9.30 4.68 7.13
C ILE A 74 9.57 4.38 8.61
N ALA A 75 10.74 4.81 9.11
CA ALA A 75 11.16 4.54 10.48
C ALA A 75 10.15 5.01 11.55
N PRO A 76 9.68 6.28 11.57
CA PRO A 76 8.65 6.72 12.50
C PRO A 76 7.29 6.10 12.18
N ALA A 77 6.91 5.96 10.89
CA ALA A 77 5.62 5.41 10.51
C ALA A 77 5.38 3.97 11.01
N LYS A 78 6.43 3.15 11.04
CA LYS A 78 6.38 1.80 11.65
C LYS A 78 6.07 1.85 13.15
N ARG A 79 6.61 2.84 13.86
CA ARG A 79 6.47 2.99 15.32
C ARG A 79 5.13 3.62 15.71
N THR A 80 4.69 4.64 14.97
CA THR A 80 3.52 5.45 15.36
C THR A 80 2.22 4.95 14.74
N CYS A 81 2.26 4.41 13.52
CA CYS A 81 1.05 4.04 12.76
C CYS A 81 0.95 2.53 12.46
N CYS A 82 1.81 1.72 13.10
CA CYS A 82 1.91 0.29 12.87
C CYS A 82 2.04 -0.06 11.38
N ALA A 83 2.76 0.78 10.62
CA ALA A 83 2.86 0.64 9.17
C ALA A 83 3.58 -0.68 8.81
N LYS A 84 2.89 -1.58 8.11
CA LYS A 84 3.43 -2.85 7.62
C LYS A 84 3.72 -2.78 6.12
N ARG A 85 4.65 -3.65 5.68
CA ARG A 85 4.98 -3.89 4.26
C ARG A 85 5.36 -2.60 3.51
N CYS A 86 6.01 -1.67 4.21
CA CYS A 86 6.49 -0.42 3.65
C CYS A 86 7.57 -0.69 2.59
N ARG A 87 7.40 -0.08 1.41
CA ARG A 87 8.36 -0.11 0.31
C ARG A 87 8.42 1.25 -0.36
N ILE A 88 9.63 1.65 -0.74
CA ILE A 88 9.83 2.86 -1.53
C ILE A 88 9.46 2.56 -2.98
N MET A 89 8.71 3.45 -3.59
CA MET A 89 8.25 3.39 -4.97
C MET A 89 8.75 4.64 -5.71
N VAL A 90 9.02 4.51 -6.99
CA VAL A 90 9.40 5.61 -7.89
C VAL A 90 8.49 5.59 -9.10
N ARG A 91 8.26 6.76 -9.73
CA ARG A 91 7.59 6.82 -11.02
C ARG A 91 8.50 6.22 -12.09
N GLY A 92 8.03 5.16 -12.74
CA GLY A 92 8.77 4.47 -13.80
C GLY A 92 7.86 3.64 -14.70
N GLU A 93 8.47 3.03 -15.70
CA GLU A 93 7.77 2.23 -16.69
C GLU A 93 7.26 0.93 -16.07
N LYS A 94 6.00 0.59 -16.34
CA LYS A 94 5.43 -0.68 -15.91
C LYS A 94 6.05 -1.80 -16.74
N VAL A 95 6.67 -2.75 -16.06
CA VAL A 95 7.23 -3.96 -16.67
C VAL A 95 6.28 -5.13 -16.41
N ASP A 96 6.11 -6.00 -17.40
CA ASP A 96 5.37 -7.25 -17.27
C ASP A 96 6.19 -8.37 -16.61
N SER A 97 5.61 -9.56 -16.48
CA SER A 97 6.29 -10.73 -15.91
C SER A 97 7.44 -11.26 -16.76
N SER A 98 7.47 -10.94 -18.06
CA SER A 98 8.54 -11.31 -18.98
C SER A 98 9.69 -10.30 -19.04
N GLY A 99 9.57 -9.16 -18.36
CA GLY A 99 10.60 -8.11 -18.40
C GLY A 99 10.38 -7.07 -19.50
N SER A 100 9.29 -7.16 -20.27
CA SER A 100 8.96 -6.21 -21.33
C SER A 100 8.18 -5.02 -20.79
N VAL A 101 8.40 -3.84 -21.36
CA VAL A 101 7.68 -2.61 -21.01
C VAL A 101 6.25 -2.71 -21.51
N VAL A 102 5.29 -2.48 -20.61
CA VAL A 102 3.87 -2.42 -20.96
C VAL A 102 3.60 -1.12 -21.69
N LEU A 103 3.18 -1.22 -22.95
CA LEU A 103 2.79 -0.08 -23.78
C LEU A 103 1.28 0.18 -23.67
N ASN A 104 0.89 1.45 -23.77
CA ASN A 104 -0.51 1.84 -23.89
C ASN A 104 -1.00 1.65 -25.34
N LYS A 105 -2.29 1.90 -25.59
CA LYS A 105 -2.90 1.81 -26.92
C LYS A 105 -2.24 2.71 -27.99
N ARG A 106 -1.43 3.69 -27.58
CA ARG A 106 -0.70 4.63 -28.45
C ARG A 106 0.78 4.24 -28.64
N GLY A 107 1.19 3.08 -28.14
CA GLY A 107 2.58 2.61 -28.22
C GLY A 107 3.55 3.30 -27.26
N LEU A 108 3.06 4.07 -26.29
CA LEU A 108 3.91 4.73 -25.29
C LEU A 108 3.99 3.90 -23.99
N PRO A 109 5.14 3.88 -23.30
CA PRO A 109 5.29 3.21 -22.00
C PRO A 109 4.25 3.66 -20.98
N VAL A 110 3.63 2.69 -20.29
CA VAL A 110 2.71 2.97 -19.19
C VAL A 110 3.52 3.34 -17.95
N MET A 111 3.45 4.61 -17.56
CA MET A 111 4.09 5.11 -16.34
C MET A 111 3.26 4.78 -15.10
N THR A 112 3.85 4.09 -14.13
CA THR A 112 3.21 3.73 -12.85
C THR A 112 4.18 3.88 -11.68
N TRP A 113 3.71 3.60 -10.48
CA TRP A 113 4.58 3.41 -9.31
C TRP A 113 5.21 2.04 -9.38
N VAL A 114 6.55 2.00 -9.50
CA VAL A 114 7.34 0.76 -9.50
C VAL A 114 8.26 0.71 -8.28
N PRO A 115 8.62 -0.48 -7.76
CA PRO A 115 9.51 -0.58 -6.62
C PRO A 115 10.84 0.11 -6.89
N TYR A 116 11.26 1.00 -5.99
CA TYR A 116 12.59 1.58 -6.04
C TYR A 116 13.60 0.52 -5.61
N ARG A 117 14.48 0.11 -6.53
CA ARG A 117 15.47 -0.95 -6.27
C ARG A 117 16.80 -0.43 -5.70
N GLY A 118 16.93 0.89 -5.53
CA GLY A 118 18.20 1.50 -5.11
C GLY A 118 19.35 1.25 -6.08
N VAL A 119 20.48 1.91 -5.86
CA VAL A 119 21.77 1.37 -6.30
C VAL A 119 22.08 0.24 -5.34
N VAL A 120 22.25 -0.99 -5.84
CA VAL A 120 22.79 -2.09 -5.03
C VAL A 120 24.10 -1.57 -4.45
N LYS A 121 24.18 -1.32 -3.13
CA LYS A 121 25.48 -1.30 -2.48
C LYS A 121 26.01 -2.72 -2.67
N MET A 122 26.83 -2.91 -3.70
CA MET A 122 27.80 -3.99 -3.77
C MET A 122 28.60 -3.86 -2.48
N ALA A 123 28.18 -4.58 -1.43
CA ALA A 123 28.99 -4.74 -0.25
C ALA A 123 30.24 -5.47 -0.72
N GLU A 124 31.39 -4.80 -0.56
CA GLU A 124 32.72 -5.31 -0.79
C GLU A 124 32.85 -6.75 -0.28
N ALA A 125 33.20 -7.65 -1.20
CA ALA A 125 33.99 -8.81 -0.86
C ALA A 125 35.45 -8.39 -1.06
N ALA A 126 36.13 -8.11 0.05
CA ALA A 126 37.59 -8.05 0.16
C ALA A 126 38.00 -8.55 1.54
#